data_AF-A0A3D5KM27-F1
#
_entry.id   AF-A0A3D5KM27-F1
#
_cell.length_a   1.000
_cell.length_b   1.000
_cell.length_c   1.000
_cell.angle_alpha   90.00
_cell.angle_beta   90.00
_cell.angle_gamma   90.00
#
_symmetry.space_group_name_H-M   'P 1'
#
loop_
_entity.id
_entity.type
_entity.pdbx_description
1 polymer ?
#
loop_
_entity_poly.entity_id
_entity_poly.type
_entity_poly.pdbx_seq_one_letter_code
_entity_poly.pdbx_strand_id
1 'polypeptide(L)'
;MSERVHNNSSYLNGKSTVGTNTRVKDTSTISGMCPICIHDCPVLCEISLSAFRGREALYPEPTQFGSSTAGALKNFGLDWSHFSIQAGLFDAQGTAETSEAAIFPNVNLEIIVGGMPLKLPILTGAFGSTEVARVNWD
;
A
#
# COMPACT_ATOMS: atom_id res chain seq x y z
N MET A 1 -1.91 2.64 -26.19
CA MET A 1 -2.24 1.75 -25.04
C MET A 1 -3.65 1.23 -25.29
N SER A 2 -3.89 -0.08 -25.23
CA SER A 2 -5.27 -0.57 -25.25
C SER A 2 -6.00 0.01 -24.06
N GLU A 3 -7.10 0.73 -24.29
CA GLU A 3 -7.91 1.31 -23.24
C GLU A 3 -8.29 0.21 -22.23
N ARG A 4 -7.83 0.36 -20.98
CA ARG A 4 -8.21 -0.52 -19.88
C ARG A 4 -9.59 -0.05 -19.43
N VAL A 5 -10.61 -0.56 -20.11
CA VAL A 5 -12.01 -0.31 -19.74
C VAL A 5 -12.27 -1.02 -18.40
N HIS A 6 -13.34 -0.64 -17.70
CA HIS A 6 -14.03 -1.34 -16.60
C HIS A 6 -13.97 -0.67 -15.21
N ASN A 7 -15.14 -0.67 -14.57
CA ASN A 7 -15.40 -0.12 -13.25
C ASN A 7 -14.70 -0.95 -12.16
N ASN A 8 -14.07 -0.28 -11.20
CA ASN A 8 -13.45 -0.85 -10.00
C ASN A 8 -12.26 -1.79 -10.23
N SER A 9 -11.20 -1.28 -10.86
CA SER A 9 -9.80 -1.76 -10.80
C SER A 9 -9.55 -3.29 -10.85
N SER A 10 -10.50 -4.13 -11.26
CA SER A 10 -10.57 -5.58 -10.95
C SER A 10 -9.49 -6.45 -11.61
N TYR A 11 -8.46 -5.84 -12.21
CA TYR A 11 -7.28 -6.44 -12.84
C TYR A 11 -6.01 -6.14 -12.03
N LEU A 12 -6.17 -6.28 -10.70
CA LEU A 12 -5.50 -5.62 -9.58
C LEU A 12 -3.98 -5.78 -9.41
N ASN A 13 -3.33 -6.56 -10.27
CA ASN A 13 -1.90 -6.81 -10.17
C ASN A 13 -1.06 -6.17 -11.28
N GLY A 14 -1.70 -5.51 -12.26
CA GLY A 14 -0.96 -4.78 -13.29
C GLY A 14 -0.89 -3.29 -12.98
N LYS A 15 0.30 -2.68 -13.08
CA LYS A 15 0.47 -1.22 -12.96
C LYS A 15 0.67 -0.58 -14.34
N SER A 16 -0.03 0.50 -14.66
CA SER A 16 0.22 1.22 -15.93
C SER A 16 1.56 1.95 -15.93
N THR A 17 2.11 2.24 -14.75
CA THR A 17 3.35 2.99 -14.56
C THR A 17 4.62 2.19 -14.91
N VAL A 18 4.54 0.87 -15.07
CA VAL A 18 5.71 0.04 -15.44
C VAL A 18 5.94 -0.04 -16.95
N GLY A 19 5.07 0.55 -17.77
CA GLY A 19 5.22 0.56 -19.23
C GLY A 19 5.01 -0.80 -19.91
N THR A 20 4.48 -1.80 -19.21
CA THR A 20 4.19 -3.13 -19.76
C THR A 20 2.73 -3.27 -20.16
N ASN A 21 2.44 -4.23 -21.05
CA ASN A 21 1.07 -4.54 -21.45
C ASN A 21 0.86 -6.06 -21.56
N THR A 22 -0.35 -6.51 -21.26
CA THR A 22 -0.75 -7.90 -21.50
C THR A 22 -1.17 -8.09 -22.94
N ARG A 23 -1.01 -9.32 -23.45
CA ARG A 23 -1.43 -9.68 -24.82
C ARG A 23 -2.94 -9.55 -25.02
N VAL A 24 -3.71 -9.88 -23.98
CA VAL A 24 -5.17 -9.90 -24.00
C VAL A 24 -5.74 -8.96 -22.94
N LYS A 25 -7.04 -8.69 -23.04
CA LYS A 25 -7.77 -7.77 -22.15
C LYS A 25 -8.39 -8.47 -20.94
N ASP A 26 -8.70 -9.76 -21.06
CA ASP A 26 -9.38 -10.61 -20.07
C ASP A 26 -8.38 -11.29 -19.14
N THR A 27 -7.57 -10.50 -18.42
CA THR A 27 -6.55 -11.05 -17.52
C THR A 27 -7.16 -11.67 -16.26
N SER A 28 -6.44 -12.63 -15.67
CA SER A 28 -6.77 -13.20 -14.36
C SER A 28 -6.86 -12.10 -13.30
N THR A 29 -7.98 -12.08 -12.57
CA THR A 29 -8.23 -11.11 -11.50
C THR A 29 -7.32 -11.30 -10.29
N ILE A 30 -6.73 -12.49 -10.14
CA ILE A 30 -5.87 -12.83 -8.99
C ILE A 30 -4.41 -12.52 -9.28
N SER A 31 -3.93 -12.74 -10.51
CA SER A 31 -2.50 -12.63 -10.87
C SER A 31 -2.18 -11.51 -11.86
N GLY A 32 -3.17 -10.98 -12.58
CA GLY A 32 -2.93 -10.06 -13.71
C GLY A 32 -2.39 -10.74 -14.97
N MET A 33 -2.22 -12.07 -14.95
CA MET A 33 -1.73 -12.84 -16.10
C MET A 33 -2.79 -12.97 -17.20
N CYS A 34 -2.36 -13.14 -18.45
CA CYS A 34 -3.26 -13.62 -19.50
C CYS A 34 -3.83 -14.99 -19.12
N PRO A 35 -5.08 -15.35 -19.51
CA PRO A 35 -5.67 -16.66 -19.22
C PRO A 35 -4.81 -17.84 -19.69
N ILE A 36 -4.01 -17.61 -20.73
CA ILE A 36 -3.01 -18.55 -21.23
C ILE A 36 -1.67 -17.81 -21.37
N CYS A 37 -0.64 -18.35 -20.71
CA CYS A 37 0.76 -17.94 -20.88
C CYS A 37 1.44 -18.94 -21.84
N ILE A 38 2.10 -18.45 -22.88
CA ILE A 38 2.82 -19.28 -23.86
C ILE A 38 4.28 -18.85 -23.95
N HIS A 39 5.16 -19.80 -24.24
CA HIS A 39 6.61 -19.61 -24.24
C HIS A 39 7.11 -18.63 -25.33
N ASP A 40 6.41 -18.53 -26.45
CA ASP A 40 6.73 -17.74 -27.63
C ASP A 40 5.92 -16.42 -27.70
N CYS A 41 5.44 -15.93 -26.56
CA CYS A 41 4.69 -14.67 -26.50
C CYS A 41 5.61 -13.46 -26.78
N PRO A 42 5.38 -12.67 -27.85
CA PRO A 42 6.24 -11.54 -28.19
C PRO A 42 5.89 -10.25 -27.40
N VAL A 43 4.95 -10.33 -26.46
CA VAL A 43 4.42 -9.16 -25.75
C VAL A 43 5.18 -8.93 -24.45
N LEU A 44 5.69 -7.70 -24.26
CA LEU A 44 6.35 -7.26 -23.04
C LEU A 44 5.33 -6.99 -21.92
N CYS A 45 4.85 -8.06 -21.28
CA CYS A 45 4.09 -7.99 -20.02
C CYS A 45 5.03 -7.98 -18.81
N GLU A 46 4.50 -7.81 -17.59
CA GLU A 46 5.32 -7.79 -16.36
C GLU A 46 6.18 -9.06 -16.20
N ILE A 47 5.64 -10.24 -16.50
CA ILE A 47 6.38 -11.50 -16.45
C ILE A 47 7.55 -11.51 -17.44
N SER A 48 7.31 -11.06 -18.68
CA SER A 48 8.35 -10.97 -19.70
C SER A 48 9.44 -9.97 -19.29
N LEU A 49 9.05 -8.79 -18.80
CA LEU A 49 9.99 -7.79 -18.30
C LEU A 49 10.82 -8.33 -17.13
N SER A 50 10.21 -9.02 -16.17
CA SER A 50 10.92 -9.65 -15.05
C SER A 50 11.86 -10.76 -15.51
N ALA A 51 11.52 -11.51 -16.56
CA ALA A 51 12.42 -12.53 -17.11
C ALA A 51 13.70 -11.91 -17.72
N PHE A 52 13.58 -10.73 -18.37
CA PHE A 52 14.74 -10.04 -18.96
C PHE A 52 15.55 -9.23 -17.94
N ARG A 53 14.87 -8.50 -17.04
CA ARG A 53 15.49 -7.49 -16.18
C ARG A 53 15.62 -7.91 -14.71
N GLY A 54 14.96 -9.00 -14.31
CA GLY A 54 15.04 -9.57 -12.97
C GLY A 54 14.84 -8.53 -11.87
N ARG A 55 15.89 -8.31 -11.08
CA ARG A 55 15.88 -7.38 -9.93
C ARG A 55 15.66 -5.92 -10.34
N GLU A 56 16.05 -5.53 -11.55
CA GLU A 56 15.82 -4.15 -12.02
C GLU A 56 14.33 -3.86 -12.25
N ALA A 57 13.50 -4.89 -12.43
CA ALA A 57 12.05 -4.76 -12.59
C ALA A 57 11.29 -4.89 -11.26
N LEU A 58 11.99 -4.99 -10.11
CA LEU A 58 11.35 -5.15 -8.80
C LEU A 58 10.58 -3.90 -8.38
N TYR A 59 11.10 -2.71 -8.71
CA TYR A 59 10.44 -1.44 -8.44
C TYR A 59 9.76 -0.91 -9.71
N PRO A 60 8.53 -0.36 -9.60
CA PRO A 60 7.80 0.11 -10.77
C PRO A 60 8.56 1.14 -11.60
N GLU A 61 9.28 2.03 -10.92
CA GLU A 61 10.20 2.98 -11.52
C GLU A 61 11.51 2.97 -10.70
N PRO A 62 12.56 2.26 -11.15
CA PRO A 62 13.80 2.12 -10.38
C PRO A 62 14.49 3.46 -10.09
N THR A 63 14.35 4.45 -10.98
CA THR A 63 14.90 5.80 -10.80
C THR A 63 14.26 6.56 -9.64
N GLN A 64 13.06 6.15 -9.19
CA GLN A 64 12.38 6.73 -8.04
C GLN A 64 12.49 5.85 -6.79
N PHE A 65 13.38 4.86 -6.79
CA PHE A 65 13.59 4.03 -5.62
C PHE A 65 14.00 4.90 -4.43
N GLY A 66 13.27 4.78 -3.32
CA GLY A 66 13.48 5.57 -2.11
C GLY A 66 12.92 7.00 -2.14
N SER A 67 12.59 7.52 -3.32
CA SER A 67 12.00 8.86 -3.50
C SER A 67 10.51 8.81 -3.89
N SER A 68 9.98 7.62 -4.21
CA SER A 68 8.57 7.43 -4.56
C SER A 68 7.76 6.82 -3.42
N THR A 69 6.50 7.27 -3.31
CA THR A 69 5.45 6.56 -2.56
C THR A 69 4.53 5.88 -3.56
N ALA A 70 4.35 4.56 -3.43
CA ALA A 70 3.48 3.80 -4.31
C ALA A 70 2.07 3.68 -3.70
N GLY A 71 1.06 4.18 -4.43
CA GLY A 71 -0.35 3.95 -4.09
C GLY A 71 -0.80 2.54 -4.50
N ALA A 72 -1.78 2.01 -3.76
CA ALA A 72 -2.48 0.81 -4.19
C ALA A 72 -3.47 1.15 -5.31
N LEU A 73 -3.46 0.39 -6.41
CA LEU A 73 -4.50 0.45 -7.43
C LEU A 73 -5.73 -0.37 -7.04
N LYS A 74 -5.68 -1.03 -5.88
CA LYS A 74 -6.70 -1.96 -5.45
C LYS A 74 -7.91 -1.29 -4.83
N ASN A 75 -9.08 -1.61 -5.38
CA ASN A 75 -10.34 -1.36 -4.68
C ASN A 75 -10.47 -2.42 -3.58
N PHE A 76 -10.29 -2.00 -2.33
CA PHE A 76 -10.42 -2.85 -1.15
C PHE A 76 -11.88 -3.04 -0.71
N GLY A 77 -12.84 -2.39 -1.38
CA GLY A 77 -14.27 -2.42 -1.07
C GLY A 77 -14.67 -1.56 0.12
N LEU A 78 -13.72 -1.24 1.01
CA LEU A 78 -13.88 -0.36 2.15
C LEU A 78 -12.70 0.61 2.20
N ASP A 79 -12.98 1.85 2.56
CA ASP A 79 -11.99 2.89 2.85
C ASP A 79 -12.44 3.72 4.07
N TRP A 80 -11.59 4.63 4.54
CA TRP A 80 -11.85 5.44 5.72
C TRP A 80 -13.09 6.34 5.61
N SER A 81 -13.53 6.70 4.40
CA SER A 81 -14.76 7.50 4.21
C SER A 81 -16.03 6.72 4.51
N HIS A 82 -15.96 5.38 4.52
CA HIS A 82 -17.07 4.52 4.93
C HIS A 82 -17.26 4.47 6.44
N PHE A 83 -16.28 4.96 7.21
CA PHE A 83 -16.34 4.98 8.67
C PHE A 83 -16.62 6.40 9.16
N SER A 84 -17.49 6.50 10.16
CA SER A 84 -17.73 7.75 10.89
C SER A 84 -17.37 7.52 12.36
N ILE A 85 -16.59 8.44 12.92
CA ILE A 85 -16.22 8.41 14.34
C ILE A 85 -17.29 9.17 15.12
N GLN A 86 -18.06 8.45 15.92
CA GLN A 86 -19.02 9.05 16.85
C GLN A 86 -18.34 9.28 18.20
N ALA A 87 -18.25 10.52 18.64
CA ALA A 87 -17.71 10.86 19.95
C ALA A 87 -18.68 10.43 21.05
N GLY A 88 -18.17 9.71 22.06
CA GLY A 88 -18.88 9.49 23.32
C GLY A 88 -18.93 10.78 24.14
N LEU A 89 -20.05 11.04 24.82
CA LEU A 89 -20.28 12.28 25.58
C LEU A 89 -20.19 12.14 27.09
N PHE A 90 -20.34 10.92 27.62
CA PHE A 90 -20.55 10.69 29.06
C PHE A 90 -19.37 10.02 29.77
N ASP A 91 -18.44 9.44 29.02
CA ASP A 91 -17.34 8.64 29.58
C ASP A 91 -15.99 9.16 29.07
N ALA A 92 -14.94 9.03 29.90
CA ALA A 92 -13.56 9.30 29.50
C ALA A 92 -12.71 8.04 29.71
N GLN A 93 -12.07 7.57 28.63
CA GLN A 93 -11.16 6.42 28.70
C GLN A 93 -9.71 6.88 28.64
N GLY A 94 -8.85 6.25 29.46
CA GLY A 94 -7.42 6.53 29.49
C GLY A 94 -7.00 7.73 30.36
N THR A 95 -7.95 8.40 31.02
CA THR A 95 -7.72 9.46 32.02
C THR A 95 -8.85 9.44 33.07
N ALA A 96 -8.73 10.23 34.13
CA ALA A 96 -9.81 10.35 35.11
C ALA A 96 -11.02 11.08 34.51
N GLU A 97 -12.23 10.61 34.84
CA GLU A 97 -13.52 11.17 34.39
C GLU A 97 -13.89 12.48 35.14
N THR A 98 -12.95 13.41 35.23
CA THR A 98 -13.20 14.74 35.80
C THR A 98 -12.94 15.82 34.76
N SER A 99 -13.62 16.96 34.88
CA SER A 99 -13.51 18.05 33.89
C SER A 99 -12.10 18.63 33.80
N GLU A 100 -11.31 18.53 34.86
CA GLU A 100 -9.94 19.02 34.95
C GLU A 100 -8.94 18.05 34.31
N ALA A 101 -9.25 16.75 34.33
CA ALA A 101 -8.35 15.70 33.85
C ALA A 101 -8.68 15.26 32.41
N ALA A 102 -9.96 15.25 32.02
CA ALA A 102 -10.46 14.84 30.71
C ALA A 102 -10.35 15.96 29.65
N ILE A 103 -9.15 16.54 29.52
CA ILE A 103 -8.80 17.56 28.53
C ILE A 103 -7.93 16.97 27.42
N PHE A 104 -8.00 17.54 26.22
CA PHE A 104 -7.27 17.07 25.03
C PHE A 104 -5.76 16.82 25.25
N PRO A 105 -5.00 17.67 26.00
CA PRO A 105 -3.58 17.43 26.23
C PRO A 105 -3.25 16.19 27.08
N ASN A 106 -4.21 15.68 27.86
CA ASN A 106 -4.00 14.54 28.77
C ASN A 106 -4.31 13.19 28.13
N VAL A 107 -4.61 13.14 26.83
CA VAL A 107 -4.89 11.89 26.13
C VAL A 107 -3.67 10.98 26.20
N ASN A 108 -3.85 9.78 26.76
CA ASN A 108 -2.83 8.75 26.76
C ASN A 108 -2.83 8.00 25.43
N LEU A 109 -1.68 8.03 24.74
CA LEU A 109 -1.45 7.38 23.44
C LEU A 109 -0.52 6.16 23.56
N GLU A 110 -0.14 5.79 24.78
CA GLU A 110 0.74 4.65 25.02
C GLU A 110 0.06 3.33 24.67
N ILE A 111 0.77 2.46 23.96
CA ILE A 111 0.28 1.12 23.59
C ILE A 111 1.38 0.07 23.81
N ILE A 112 0.99 -1.20 23.86
CA ILE A 112 1.93 -2.33 23.90
C ILE A 112 1.75 -3.17 22.64
N VAL A 113 2.84 -3.35 21.89
CA VAL A 113 2.87 -4.17 20.67
C VAL A 113 3.95 -5.23 20.83
N GLY A 114 3.58 -6.51 20.77
CA GLY A 114 4.53 -7.62 20.92
C GLY A 114 5.30 -7.61 22.25
N GLY A 115 4.72 -7.06 23.31
CA GLY A 115 5.36 -6.92 24.62
C GLY A 115 6.26 -5.69 24.78
N MET A 116 6.40 -4.85 23.75
CA MET A 116 7.17 -3.60 23.81
C MET A 116 6.25 -2.39 24.02
N PRO A 117 6.51 -1.54 25.01
CA PRO A 117 5.75 -0.30 25.21
C PRO A 117 6.15 0.76 24.15
N LEU A 118 5.15 1.41 23.57
CA LEU A 118 5.28 2.50 22.61
C LEU A 118 4.55 3.74 23.14
N LYS A 119 5.12 4.93 22.90
CA LYS A 119 4.52 6.22 23.33
C LYS A 119 3.35 6.69 22.45
N LEU A 120 3.26 6.16 21.23
CA LEU A 120 2.26 6.54 20.24
C LEU A 120 1.74 5.28 19.53
N PRO A 121 0.46 5.24 19.13
CA PRO A 121 -0.12 4.13 18.38
C PRO A 121 0.21 4.21 16.89
N ILE A 122 1.43 4.63 16.57
CA ILE A 122 1.91 4.84 15.20
C ILE A 122 3.15 3.96 15.05
N LEU A 123 3.06 3.01 14.12
CA LEU A 123 4.16 2.10 13.84
C LEU A 123 4.66 2.32 12.43
N THR A 124 5.97 2.28 12.33
CA THR A 124 6.67 2.26 11.06
C THR A 124 6.87 0.82 10.64
N GLY A 125 6.40 0.45 9.44
CA GLY A 125 6.66 -0.87 8.87
C GLY A 125 8.15 -1.09 8.58
N ALA A 126 8.53 -2.33 8.25
CA ALA A 126 9.88 -2.61 7.81
C ALA A 126 10.15 -1.90 6.47
N PHE A 127 10.89 -0.79 6.51
CA PHE A 127 11.38 -0.13 5.30
C PHE A 127 12.51 -0.98 4.71
N GLY A 128 12.21 -1.64 3.59
CA GLY A 128 13.13 -2.60 2.95
C GLY A 128 14.39 -1.99 2.32
N SER A 129 14.69 -0.71 2.53
CA SER A 129 15.84 -0.04 1.91
C SER A 129 16.74 0.62 2.95
N THR A 130 17.97 0.10 3.06
CA THR A 130 19.07 0.73 3.83
C THR A 130 19.40 2.12 3.33
N GLU A 131 19.19 2.39 2.03
CA GLU A 131 19.45 3.69 1.42
C GLU A 131 18.44 4.74 1.88
N VAL A 132 17.16 4.39 2.00
CA VAL A 132 16.14 5.31 2.54
C VAL A 132 16.45 5.68 3.98
N ALA A 133 16.85 4.71 4.80
CA ALA A 133 17.26 4.96 6.18
C ALA A 133 18.48 5.90 6.24
N ARG A 134 19.52 5.64 5.45
CA ARG A 134 20.74 6.47 5.38
C ARG A 134 20.44 7.94 5.05
N VAL A 135 19.47 8.21 4.18
CA VAL A 135 19.12 9.58 3.75
C VAL A 135 18.28 10.34 4.78
N ASN A 136 17.55 9.65 5.67
CA ASN A 136 16.61 10.26 6.62
C ASN A 136 17.00 10.05 8.10
N TRP A 137 18.28 9.74 8.37
CA TRP A 137 18.75 9.38 9.71
C TRP A 137 19.08 10.60 10.59
N ASP A 138 19.34 11.76 9.98
CA ASP A 138 19.61 13.03 10.66
C ASP A 138 18.33 13.87 10.84
#